data_AF-A0A7Y3IR77-F1
#
_entry.id   AF-A0A7Y3IR77-F1
#
_cell.length_a   1.000
_cell.length_b   1.000
_cell.length_c   1.000
_cell.angle_alpha   90.00
_cell.angle_beta   90.00
_cell.angle_gamma   90.00
#
_symmetry.space_group_name_H-M   'P 1'
#
loop_
_entity.id
_entity.type
_entity.pdbx_description
1 polymer ?
#
loop_
_entity_poly.entity_id
_entity_poly.type
_entity_poly.pdbx_seq_one_letter_code
_entity_poly.pdbx_strand_id
1 'polypeptide(L)'
;MISFSFRRICKKAKIYLAFLGLISCRPVFSNPKGMHISSGNAIFTDRGNGLVEIKADHGAILNWERFSIDKGEITRFIQTNSKSSVLNRVISNNPSALLGTLEANGKVFLINQNGILVGEGARINVGSFIASTFDILNEDFLRDGEINFAGTSKSSIINLGTIQAIDGDVVLIAYHIDNQGKIETPKGVTALGVGEDVLLKPTAKERILIRPKKSEGSEKEGTGLTHSGHIEAIQAELKADGNAYAMGINTEGTIEATGVEKREGRILLIAEGGVAQVYNGSLISKNEGEKGGEVQVLGDSVYLFNETKIDVSGKNGGGVALIGGDKKGQNPDILNASEVYIGQSVNVNASALEEGNGGKVIFWGTEANQYYGSTYVQGGEKGGDGGLVEISSLGSRFDPKGYVNTMAPKGKTGDLLLDPVTVTISTNPDSNYTTPPPYDLAFTQGGSGASNIMTSSLIGFLASSNVIVDATQTLATGPQGNGSITV
;
A
#
# COMPACT_ATOMS: atom_id res chain seq x y z
N MET A 1 81.73 13.13 42.89
CA MET A 1 81.93 13.73 44.23
C MET A 1 80.60 13.74 44.96
N ILE A 2 80.48 12.92 46.02
CA ILE A 2 79.89 13.20 47.35
C ILE A 2 78.90 14.40 47.39
N SER A 3 77.62 14.28 47.75
CA SER A 3 77.15 14.02 49.13
C SER A 3 75.64 13.72 49.20
N PHE A 4 75.28 12.80 50.11
CA PHE A 4 73.93 12.60 50.67
C PHE A 4 73.46 13.79 51.52
N SER A 5 72.14 13.95 51.68
CA SER A 5 71.52 14.19 52.99
C SER A 5 70.01 13.96 52.98
N PHE A 6 69.56 13.07 53.86
CA PHE A 6 68.17 12.80 54.23
C PHE A 6 67.78 13.71 55.41
N ARG A 7 66.61 14.36 55.38
CA ARG A 7 65.90 14.78 56.60
C ARG A 7 64.39 14.73 56.41
N ARG A 8 63.74 13.82 57.15
CA ARG A 8 62.32 13.88 57.52
C ARG A 8 62.07 15.09 58.44
N ILE A 9 60.90 15.73 58.35
CA ILE A 9 60.09 16.20 59.50
C ILE A 9 58.67 16.61 59.03
N CYS A 10 57.69 15.88 59.57
CA CYS A 10 56.34 16.24 60.05
C CYS A 10 55.46 17.33 59.40
N LYS A 11 54.26 16.85 59.02
CA LYS A 11 52.89 17.40 59.27
C LYS A 11 52.61 18.87 58.94
N LYS A 12 51.74 19.06 57.94
CA LYS A 12 50.47 19.83 58.05
C LYS A 12 49.52 19.38 56.93
N ALA A 13 48.45 18.70 57.32
CA ALA A 13 47.37 18.30 56.44
C ALA A 13 46.65 19.57 55.93
N LYS A 14 46.66 19.79 54.61
CA LYS A 14 45.71 20.67 53.95
C LYS A 14 44.57 19.79 53.46
N ILE A 15 43.43 19.92 54.12
CA ILE A 15 42.15 19.36 53.69
C ILE A 15 41.82 20.05 52.36
N TYR A 16 41.97 19.32 51.25
CA TYR A 16 41.29 19.68 50.01
C TYR A 16 39.85 19.23 50.16
N LEU A 17 38.95 20.20 50.29
CA LEU A 17 37.51 19.98 50.20
C LEU A 17 37.22 19.55 48.75
N ALA A 18 37.18 18.23 48.51
CA ALA A 18 36.70 17.69 47.25
C ALA A 18 35.19 17.98 47.19
N PHE A 19 34.81 19.01 46.43
CA PHE A 19 33.43 19.22 46.02
C PHE A 19 33.06 18.07 45.09
N LEU A 20 32.54 16.98 45.67
CA LEU A 20 31.91 15.90 44.94
C LEU A 20 30.60 16.47 44.38
N GLY A 21 30.69 17.12 43.22
CA GLY A 21 29.52 17.50 42.45
C GLY A 21 28.81 16.21 42.06
N LEU A 22 27.72 15.90 42.76
CA LEU A 22 26.69 14.97 42.28
C LEU A 22 26.22 15.51 40.94
N ILE A 23 26.83 15.05 39.84
CA ILE A 23 26.26 15.19 38.50
C ILE A 23 25.02 14.30 38.54
N SER A 24 23.90 14.89 38.94
CA SER A 24 22.60 14.29 38.68
C SER A 24 22.47 14.24 37.16
N CYS A 25 22.78 13.10 36.57
CA CYS A 25 22.41 12.80 35.20
C CYS A 25 20.88 12.77 35.19
N ARG A 26 20.26 13.94 35.00
CA ARG A 26 18.84 14.00 34.73
C ARG A 26 18.69 13.39 33.34
N PRO A 27 17.82 12.37 33.16
CA PRO A 27 17.50 11.92 31.81
C PRO A 27 17.07 13.14 31.00
N VAL A 28 17.80 13.42 29.93
CA VAL A 28 17.43 14.48 28.99
C VAL A 28 16.33 13.88 28.15
N PHE A 29 15.09 14.20 28.49
CA PHE A 29 13.95 13.74 27.73
C PHE A 29 13.93 14.41 26.35
N SER A 30 13.60 13.65 25.30
CA SER A 30 13.64 14.05 23.90
C SER A 30 12.27 14.13 23.23
N ASN A 31 11.20 14.22 24.04
CA ASN A 31 9.86 14.64 23.64
C ASN A 31 9.89 15.94 22.81
N PRO A 32 8.80 16.30 22.11
CA PRO A 32 8.75 17.48 21.24
C PRO A 32 9.18 18.78 21.95
N LYS A 33 9.93 19.64 21.25
CA LYS A 33 10.52 20.89 21.78
C LYS A 33 10.38 22.05 20.80
N GLY A 34 10.46 23.26 21.35
CA GLY A 34 10.37 24.50 20.57
C GLY A 34 8.98 24.71 19.97
N MET A 35 7.93 24.43 20.75
CA MET A 35 6.55 24.64 20.31
C MET A 35 6.25 26.12 20.13
N HIS A 36 5.71 26.49 18.97
CA HIS A 36 5.17 27.81 18.68
C HIS A 36 3.78 27.68 18.08
N ILE A 37 2.78 28.31 18.70
CA ILE A 37 1.39 28.26 18.24
C ILE A 37 1.21 29.29 17.12
N SER A 38 0.83 28.85 15.93
CA SER A 38 0.54 29.76 14.80
C SER A 38 -0.96 30.02 14.61
N SER A 39 -1.83 29.14 15.12
CA SER A 39 -3.29 29.32 15.12
C SER A 39 -3.95 28.50 16.22
N GLY A 40 -5.11 28.95 16.72
CA GLY A 40 -5.87 28.31 17.79
C GLY A 40 -5.19 28.43 19.16
N ASN A 41 -5.62 27.60 20.12
CA ASN A 41 -5.00 27.52 21.44
C ASN A 41 -4.45 26.12 21.70
N ALA A 42 -3.29 26.06 22.34
CA ALA A 42 -2.75 24.85 22.92
C ALA A 42 -1.95 25.16 24.19
N ILE A 43 -1.91 24.19 25.10
CA ILE A 43 -1.13 24.27 26.34
C ILE A 43 -0.21 23.06 26.37
N PHE A 44 1.09 23.32 26.37
CA PHE A 44 2.14 22.31 26.56
C PHE A 44 2.43 22.15 28.05
N THR A 45 2.40 20.91 28.54
CA THR A 45 2.74 20.57 29.93
C THR A 45 3.71 19.40 29.96
N ASP A 46 4.94 19.64 30.40
CA ASP A 46 5.88 18.58 30.78
C ASP A 46 5.52 18.07 32.18
N ARG A 47 5.13 16.80 32.28
CA ARG A 47 4.74 16.13 33.53
C ARG A 47 5.93 15.46 34.23
N GLY A 48 7.12 15.52 33.65
CA GLY A 48 8.28 14.75 34.08
C GLY A 48 8.18 13.27 33.69
N ASN A 49 9.24 12.52 33.97
CA ASN A 49 9.33 11.08 33.68
C ASN A 49 9.04 10.71 32.20
N GLY A 50 9.37 11.60 31.27
CA GLY A 50 9.17 11.36 29.84
C GLY A 50 7.73 11.51 29.36
N LEU A 51 6.81 12.07 30.17
CA LEU A 51 5.44 12.36 29.75
C LEU A 51 5.26 13.86 29.42
N VAL A 52 4.83 14.13 28.20
CA VAL A 52 4.35 15.44 27.76
C VAL A 52 2.87 15.36 27.44
N GLU A 53 2.09 16.32 27.96
CA GLU A 53 0.68 16.50 27.62
C GLU A 53 0.48 17.81 26.86
N ILE A 54 -0.24 17.74 25.75
CA ILE A 54 -0.59 18.89 24.92
C ILE A 54 -2.11 18.96 24.86
N LYS A 55 -2.69 19.94 25.54
CA LYS A 55 -4.13 20.24 25.41
C LYS A 55 -4.30 21.18 24.24
N ALA A 56 -5.04 20.78 23.21
CA ALA A 56 -5.19 21.57 21.99
C ALA A 56 -6.65 21.67 21.57
N ASP A 57 -7.08 22.87 21.18
CA ASP A 57 -8.40 23.08 20.59
C ASP A 57 -8.48 22.48 19.18
N HIS A 58 -9.69 22.25 18.68
CA HIS A 58 -9.90 21.87 17.29
C HIS A 58 -9.35 22.97 16.35
N GLY A 59 -8.55 22.56 15.36
CA GLY A 59 -7.96 23.48 14.37
C GLY A 59 -6.69 24.17 14.86
N ALA A 60 -6.12 23.79 16.01
CA ALA A 60 -4.85 24.34 16.47
C ALA A 60 -3.69 23.97 15.52
N ILE A 61 -2.82 24.92 15.23
CA ILE A 61 -1.62 24.74 14.41
C ILE A 61 -0.39 25.05 15.25
N LEU A 62 0.46 24.03 15.40
CA LEU A 62 1.64 24.01 16.26
C LEU A 62 2.87 23.81 15.39
N ASN A 63 3.72 24.83 15.33
CA ASN A 63 5.04 24.72 14.72
C ASN A 63 6.04 24.22 15.76
N TRP A 64 6.99 23.41 15.33
CA TRP A 64 7.97 22.76 16.20
C TRP A 64 9.38 22.93 15.66
N GLU A 65 10.33 23.27 16.53
CA GLU A 65 11.75 23.10 16.23
C GLU A 65 12.09 21.61 16.12
N ARG A 66 11.52 20.75 16.97
CA ARG A 66 11.68 19.30 16.88
C ARG A 66 10.42 18.60 17.35
N PHE A 67 9.97 17.62 16.57
CA PHE A 67 8.93 16.69 16.99
C PHE A 67 9.52 15.27 16.99
N SER A 68 9.94 14.78 18.15
CA SER A 68 10.45 13.42 18.33
C SER A 68 9.99 12.91 19.69
N ILE A 69 9.99 11.59 19.86
CA ILE A 69 9.57 10.92 21.10
C ILE A 69 10.55 9.77 21.31
N ASP A 70 11.42 9.84 22.32
CA ASP A 70 12.40 8.77 22.54
C ASP A 70 11.74 7.53 23.16
N LYS A 71 12.47 6.41 23.14
CA LYS A 71 11.99 5.15 23.69
C LYS A 71 11.63 5.30 25.18
N GLY A 72 10.42 4.87 25.54
CA GLY A 72 9.88 4.98 26.90
C GLY A 72 9.23 6.33 27.21
N GLU A 73 9.27 7.28 26.29
CA GLU A 73 8.57 8.56 26.40
C GLU A 73 7.16 8.50 25.82
N ILE A 74 6.31 9.40 26.29
CA ILE A 74 4.92 9.55 25.87
C ILE A 74 4.64 11.01 25.56
N THR A 75 4.19 11.29 24.34
CA THR A 75 3.52 12.55 24.00
C THR A 75 2.04 12.29 23.86
N ARG A 76 1.21 12.99 24.65
CA ARG A 76 -0.24 12.84 24.66
C ARG A 76 -0.95 14.12 24.27
N PHE A 77 -1.74 14.07 23.19
CA PHE A 77 -2.68 15.11 22.84
C PHE A 77 -4.04 14.88 23.50
N ILE A 78 -4.55 15.92 24.16
CA ILE A 78 -5.88 15.95 24.77
C ILE A 78 -6.67 17.03 24.05
N GLN A 79 -7.47 16.61 23.07
CA GLN A 79 -8.27 17.47 22.21
C GLN A 79 -9.73 17.55 22.70
N THR A 80 -10.47 18.56 22.25
CA THR A 80 -11.86 18.82 22.70
C THR A 80 -12.79 17.61 22.57
N ASN A 81 -12.69 16.86 21.47
CA ASN A 81 -13.39 15.60 21.24
C ASN A 81 -12.68 14.75 20.17
N SER A 82 -13.19 13.57 19.84
CA SER A 82 -12.56 12.66 18.87
C SER A 82 -12.57 13.14 17.42
N LYS A 83 -13.39 14.14 17.09
CA LYS A 83 -13.39 14.78 15.76
C LYS A 83 -12.44 15.97 15.67
N SER A 84 -11.91 16.45 16.81
CA SER A 84 -10.95 17.54 16.84
C SER A 84 -9.68 17.20 16.06
N SER A 85 -9.08 18.19 15.41
CA SER A 85 -7.83 18.05 14.67
C SER A 85 -6.77 19.00 15.22
N VAL A 86 -5.51 18.56 15.21
CA VAL A 86 -4.34 19.40 15.54
C VAL A 86 -3.27 19.19 14.47
N LEU A 87 -2.69 20.28 13.99
CA LEU A 87 -1.61 20.27 13.01
C LEU A 87 -0.27 20.50 13.71
N ASN A 88 0.65 19.54 13.58
CA ASN A 88 2.02 19.65 14.03
C ASN A 88 2.93 19.78 12.82
N ARG A 89 3.62 20.91 12.68
CA ARG A 89 4.56 21.17 11.58
C ARG A 89 5.97 21.37 12.12
N VAL A 90 6.91 20.53 11.70
CA VAL A 90 8.33 20.73 12.01
C VAL A 90 8.92 21.74 11.03
N ILE A 91 9.46 22.85 11.56
CA ILE A 91 9.98 23.97 10.77
C ILE A 91 11.52 24.02 10.71
N SER A 92 12.19 23.15 11.46
CA SER A 92 13.65 22.98 11.40
C SER A 92 14.03 21.88 10.41
N ASN A 93 15.33 21.61 10.28
CA ASN A 93 15.87 20.54 9.44
C ASN A 93 15.98 19.18 10.17
N ASN A 94 15.35 19.01 11.33
CA ASN A 94 15.41 17.76 12.09
C ASN A 94 14.32 16.78 11.61
N PRO A 95 14.66 15.52 11.28
CA PRO A 95 13.65 14.49 11.02
C PRO A 95 12.88 14.13 12.30
N SER A 96 11.67 13.61 12.14
CA SER A 96 10.84 13.14 13.26
C SER A 96 11.19 11.70 13.58
N ALA A 97 11.89 11.45 14.70
CA ALA A 97 12.09 10.11 15.24
C ALA A 97 11.04 9.82 16.33
N LEU A 98 10.06 8.97 16.02
CA LEU A 98 9.01 8.52 16.93
C LEU A 98 9.37 7.10 17.40
N LEU A 99 10.10 7.02 18.51
CA LEU A 99 10.61 5.77 19.11
C LEU A 99 9.83 5.36 20.37
N GLY A 100 9.03 6.27 20.93
CA GLY A 100 8.17 6.05 22.09
C GLY A 100 6.68 5.94 21.72
N THR A 101 5.83 6.57 22.53
CA THR A 101 4.37 6.51 22.35
C THR A 101 3.79 7.89 22.02
N LEU A 102 2.98 7.95 20.97
CA LEU A 102 2.13 9.11 20.66
C LEU A 102 0.67 8.72 20.92
N GLU A 103 -0.02 9.45 21.79
CA GLU A 103 -1.42 9.22 22.12
C GLU A 103 -2.27 10.43 21.76
N ALA A 104 -3.46 10.23 21.19
CA ALA A 104 -4.44 11.30 21.00
C ALA A 104 -5.86 10.76 21.00
N ASN A 105 -6.80 11.53 21.55
CA ASN A 105 -8.22 11.18 21.43
C ASN A 105 -8.84 11.60 20.08
N GLY A 106 -8.22 12.53 19.34
CA GLY A 106 -8.71 13.00 18.04
C GLY A 106 -7.70 12.81 16.89
N LYS A 107 -7.81 13.64 15.86
CA LYS A 107 -6.96 13.60 14.66
C LYS A 107 -5.64 14.34 14.90
N VAL A 108 -4.53 13.71 14.56
CA VAL A 108 -3.19 14.31 14.61
C VAL A 108 -2.61 14.37 13.21
N PHE A 109 -2.28 15.59 12.76
CA PHE A 109 -1.47 15.81 11.58
C PHE A 109 -0.01 16.01 12.00
N LEU A 110 0.93 15.33 11.35
CA LEU A 110 2.37 15.52 11.53
C LEU A 110 3.04 15.76 10.18
N ILE A 111 3.51 16.99 9.96
CA ILE A 111 4.20 17.41 8.76
C ILE A 111 5.68 17.59 9.09
N ASN A 112 6.55 16.84 8.40
CA ASN A 112 7.99 17.03 8.49
C ASN A 112 8.67 16.72 7.16
N GLN A 113 9.12 17.77 6.46
CA GLN A 113 9.75 17.65 5.15
C GLN A 113 11.11 16.94 5.18
N ASN A 114 11.71 16.73 6.37
CA ASN A 114 12.97 16.01 6.55
C ASN A 114 12.79 14.51 6.78
N GLY A 115 11.54 14.02 6.81
CA GLY A 115 11.23 12.61 7.01
C GLY A 115 10.67 12.28 8.39
N ILE A 116 9.99 11.14 8.45
CA ILE A 116 9.32 10.64 9.66
C ILE A 116 9.64 9.15 9.81
N LEU A 117 10.16 8.78 10.98
CA LEU A 117 10.42 7.39 11.37
C LEU A 117 9.52 7.03 12.55
N VAL A 118 8.71 5.99 12.40
CA VAL A 118 8.07 5.26 13.50
C VAL A 118 8.94 4.05 13.80
N GLY A 119 9.74 4.11 14.86
CA GLY A 119 10.76 3.10 15.16
C GLY A 119 10.19 1.78 15.69
N GLU A 120 11.04 0.77 15.75
CA GLU A 120 10.66 -0.55 16.28
C GLU A 120 10.16 -0.44 17.74
N GLY A 121 8.99 -1.01 18.00
CA GLY A 121 8.33 -0.96 19.30
C GLY A 121 7.63 0.37 19.62
N ALA A 122 7.74 1.38 18.76
CA ALA A 122 6.99 2.63 18.89
C ALA A 122 5.50 2.38 18.67
N ARG A 123 4.65 3.19 19.33
CA ARG A 123 3.19 3.07 19.27
C ARG A 123 2.55 4.43 19.01
N ILE A 124 1.83 4.54 17.91
CA ILE A 124 1.01 5.71 17.59
C ILE A 124 -0.44 5.31 17.75
N ASN A 125 -1.11 5.78 18.80
CA ASN A 125 -2.50 5.44 19.13
C ASN A 125 -3.36 6.70 19.13
N VAL A 126 -4.08 6.95 18.04
CA VAL A 126 -4.79 8.21 17.83
C VAL A 126 -6.20 8.01 17.29
N GLY A 127 -7.03 9.05 17.23
CA GLY A 127 -8.33 9.00 16.55
C GLY A 127 -8.17 8.89 15.02
N SER A 128 -7.23 9.65 14.45
CA SER A 128 -6.74 9.51 13.06
C SER A 128 -5.31 10.02 12.98
N PHE A 129 -4.48 9.42 12.13
CA PHE A 129 -3.09 9.83 11.95
C PHE A 129 -2.85 10.24 10.51
N ILE A 130 -2.51 11.51 10.29
CA ILE A 130 -2.15 12.02 8.96
C ILE A 130 -0.70 12.47 9.03
N ALA A 131 0.22 11.78 8.37
CA ALA A 131 1.63 12.14 8.36
C ALA A 131 2.11 12.42 6.94
N SER A 132 2.92 13.47 6.79
CA SER A 132 3.42 13.84 5.46
C SER A 132 4.82 14.46 5.47
N THR A 133 5.58 14.16 4.42
CA THR A 133 6.83 14.88 4.10
C THR A 133 6.61 16.05 3.13
N PHE A 134 5.41 16.20 2.58
CA PHE A 134 4.97 17.42 1.89
C PHE A 134 4.20 18.32 2.83
N ASP A 135 4.27 19.63 2.57
CA ASP A 135 3.55 20.61 3.36
C ASP A 135 2.11 20.80 2.85
N ILE A 136 1.31 21.45 3.68
CA ILE A 136 -0.07 21.86 3.41
C ILE A 136 -0.24 23.33 3.75
N LEU A 137 -1.18 24.00 3.09
CA LEU A 137 -1.58 25.34 3.48
C LEU A 137 -2.36 25.31 4.80
N ASN A 138 -2.17 26.34 5.64
CA ASN A 138 -2.92 26.45 6.90
C ASN A 138 -4.42 26.57 6.63
N GLU A 139 -4.78 27.27 5.56
CA GLU A 139 -6.16 27.51 5.12
C GLU A 139 -6.85 26.20 4.73
N ASP A 140 -6.13 25.30 4.05
CA ASP A 140 -6.66 23.97 3.68
C ASP A 140 -6.96 23.14 4.93
N PHE A 141 -6.06 23.15 5.91
CA PHE A 141 -6.26 22.46 7.20
C PHE A 141 -7.47 23.02 7.97
N LEU A 142 -7.59 24.35 8.05
CA LEU A 142 -8.66 25.02 8.80
C LEU A 142 -10.05 24.86 8.18
N ARG A 143 -10.12 24.51 6.88
CA ARG A 143 -11.39 24.29 6.17
C ARG A 143 -12.05 22.93 6.49
N ASP A 144 -11.30 21.96 7.04
CA ASP A 144 -11.74 20.57 7.28
C ASP A 144 -12.36 19.90 6.03
N GLY A 145 -11.78 20.22 4.86
CA GLY A 145 -12.22 19.76 3.54
C GLY A 145 -11.13 18.96 2.82
N GLU A 146 -11.08 19.10 1.50
CA GLU A 146 -9.96 18.57 0.73
C GLU A 146 -8.66 19.31 1.07
N ILE A 147 -7.57 18.56 1.22
CA ILE A 147 -6.26 19.08 1.60
C ILE A 147 -5.25 18.68 0.53
N ASN A 148 -4.55 19.67 -0.02
CA ASN A 148 -3.50 19.42 -0.99
C ASN A 148 -2.14 19.31 -0.30
N PHE A 149 -1.48 18.17 -0.49
CA PHE A 149 -0.11 17.92 -0.05
C PHE A 149 0.81 18.07 -1.26
N ALA A 150 1.69 19.07 -1.22
CA ALA A 150 2.60 19.31 -2.31
C ALA A 150 3.94 19.86 -1.81
N GLY A 151 5.01 19.55 -2.54
CA GLY A 151 6.32 20.08 -2.24
C GLY A 151 7.40 19.41 -3.07
N THR A 152 8.66 19.72 -2.74
CA THR A 152 9.84 19.19 -3.41
C THR A 152 10.64 18.22 -2.53
N SER A 153 10.13 17.93 -1.33
CA SER A 153 10.77 16.97 -0.42
C SER A 153 10.93 15.61 -1.10
N LYS A 154 12.11 15.03 -0.94
CA LYS A 154 12.44 13.67 -1.37
C LYS A 154 12.55 12.70 -0.19
N SER A 155 12.12 13.15 0.99
CA SER A 155 12.23 12.40 2.23
C SER A 155 11.19 11.28 2.33
N SER A 156 11.46 10.33 3.22
CA SER A 156 10.65 9.14 3.41
C SER A 156 9.80 9.18 4.68
N ILE A 157 8.71 8.40 4.67
CA ILE A 157 8.07 7.92 5.89
C ILE A 157 8.39 6.44 6.04
N ILE A 158 8.99 6.07 7.17
CA ILE A 158 9.35 4.67 7.47
C ILE A 158 8.59 4.24 8.73
N ASN A 159 7.84 3.16 8.64
CA ASN A 159 7.14 2.54 9.76
C ASN A 159 7.72 1.15 10.07
N LEU A 160 8.37 1.05 11.23
CA LEU A 160 8.84 -0.20 11.84
C LEU A 160 8.06 -0.55 13.12
N GLY A 161 7.16 0.34 13.56
CA GLY A 161 6.39 0.21 14.80
C GLY A 161 4.93 -0.17 14.55
N THR A 162 4.05 0.33 15.41
CA THR A 162 2.59 0.16 15.25
C THR A 162 1.91 1.52 15.18
N ILE A 163 1.15 1.73 14.11
CA ILE A 163 0.29 2.90 13.93
C ILE A 163 -1.15 2.42 13.98
N GLN A 164 -1.90 2.88 14.98
CA GLN A 164 -3.30 2.53 15.18
C GLN A 164 -4.17 3.79 15.18
N ALA A 165 -5.16 3.83 14.29
CA ALA A 165 -6.25 4.80 14.35
C ALA A 165 -7.54 4.09 14.80
N ILE A 166 -8.05 4.50 15.96
CA ILE A 166 -9.12 3.77 16.66
C ILE A 166 -10.47 3.88 15.93
N ASP A 167 -10.80 5.07 15.45
CA ASP A 167 -12.12 5.39 14.87
C ASP A 167 -12.05 6.02 13.47
N GLY A 168 -10.85 6.30 12.97
CA GLY A 168 -10.65 7.01 11.71
C GLY A 168 -9.49 6.46 10.89
N ASP A 169 -8.92 7.33 10.07
CA ASP A 169 -8.01 6.92 9.00
C ASP A 169 -6.54 7.04 9.44
N VAL A 170 -5.68 6.23 8.83
CA VAL A 170 -4.23 6.46 8.77
C VAL A 170 -3.91 6.89 7.35
N VAL A 171 -3.33 8.07 7.18
CA VAL A 171 -2.94 8.63 5.88
C VAL A 171 -1.46 8.98 5.93
N LEU A 172 -0.64 8.30 5.13
CA LEU A 172 0.79 8.60 5.00
C LEU A 172 1.06 9.12 3.58
N ILE A 173 1.67 10.29 3.45
CA ILE A 173 1.94 10.92 2.16
C ILE A 173 3.41 11.34 2.08
N ALA A 174 4.17 10.79 1.15
CA ALA A 174 5.60 11.10 1.04
C ALA A 174 6.15 10.87 -0.35
N TYR A 175 7.43 11.20 -0.54
CA TYR A 175 8.14 10.82 -1.77
C TYR A 175 8.49 9.33 -1.78
N HIS A 176 8.71 8.75 -0.62
CA HIS A 176 8.91 7.31 -0.43
C HIS A 176 8.23 6.85 0.87
N ILE A 177 7.57 5.70 0.83
CA ILE A 177 6.95 5.10 2.02
C ILE A 177 7.45 3.67 2.14
N ASP A 178 7.96 3.32 3.33
CA ASP A 178 8.33 1.95 3.68
C ASP A 178 7.57 1.51 4.94
N ASN A 179 6.66 0.54 4.79
CA ASN A 179 5.90 -0.04 5.89
C ASN A 179 6.31 -1.49 6.14
N GLN A 180 7.17 -1.68 7.14
CA GLN A 180 7.59 -3.00 7.66
C GLN A 180 6.87 -3.35 8.97
N GLY A 181 6.31 -2.35 9.64
CA GLY A 181 5.55 -2.49 10.88
C GLY A 181 4.07 -2.83 10.66
N LYS A 182 3.23 -2.39 11.61
CA LYS A 182 1.78 -2.58 11.57
C LYS A 182 1.05 -1.26 11.39
N ILE A 183 0.01 -1.26 10.57
CA ILE A 183 -0.97 -0.17 10.48
C ILE A 183 -2.37 -0.77 10.69
N GLU A 184 -3.10 -0.27 11.69
CA GLU A 184 -4.39 -0.79 12.11
C GLU A 184 -5.45 0.33 12.08
N THR A 185 -6.49 0.12 11.27
CA THR A 185 -7.60 1.05 11.04
C THR A 185 -8.94 0.29 11.05
N PRO A 186 -9.32 -0.38 12.15
CA PRO A 186 -10.44 -1.33 12.19
C PRO A 186 -11.80 -0.71 11.84
N LYS A 187 -11.92 0.63 11.85
CA LYS A 187 -13.14 1.37 11.48
C LYS A 187 -12.91 2.39 10.35
N GLY A 188 -11.72 2.41 9.78
CA GLY A 188 -11.27 3.46 8.88
C GLY A 188 -10.59 2.94 7.63
N VAL A 189 -9.91 3.86 6.97
CA VAL A 189 -9.12 3.62 5.77
C VAL A 189 -7.65 3.80 6.10
N THR A 190 -6.81 2.86 5.63
CA THR A 190 -5.37 3.09 5.52
C THR A 190 -5.07 3.58 4.10
N ALA A 191 -4.55 4.81 3.96
CA ALA A 191 -4.20 5.40 2.69
C ALA A 191 -2.71 5.79 2.66
N LEU A 192 -1.95 5.19 1.76
CA LEU A 192 -0.53 5.45 1.55
C LEU A 192 -0.34 6.05 0.15
N GLY A 193 0.04 7.32 0.09
CA GLY A 193 0.18 8.08 -1.16
C GLY A 193 1.62 8.46 -1.45
N VAL A 194 2.15 8.01 -2.58
CA VAL A 194 3.49 8.36 -3.05
C VAL A 194 3.41 9.21 -4.31
N GLY A 195 3.77 10.49 -4.22
CA GLY A 195 3.75 11.42 -5.36
C GLY A 195 4.00 12.85 -4.91
N GLU A 196 4.39 13.73 -5.82
CA GLU A 196 4.78 15.12 -5.48
C GLU A 196 3.58 16.08 -5.30
N ASP A 197 2.39 15.62 -5.66
CA ASP A 197 1.13 16.35 -5.54
C ASP A 197 0.02 15.33 -5.25
N VAL A 198 -0.47 15.35 -4.01
CA VAL A 198 -1.47 14.40 -3.52
C VAL A 198 -2.62 15.17 -2.87
N LEU A 199 -3.83 14.91 -3.36
CA LEU A 199 -5.06 15.45 -2.81
C LEU A 199 -5.68 14.44 -1.84
N LEU A 200 -5.81 14.83 -0.57
CA LEU A 200 -6.58 14.09 0.43
C LEU A 200 -8.05 14.54 0.39
N LYS A 201 -8.95 13.57 0.33
CA LYS A 201 -10.41 13.72 0.30
C LYS A 201 -11.02 12.92 1.48
N PRO A 202 -11.11 13.51 2.69
CA PRO A 202 -11.41 12.77 3.92
C PRO A 202 -12.73 11.99 3.95
N THR A 203 -13.70 12.34 3.11
CA THR A 203 -15.05 11.75 3.09
C THR A 203 -15.38 11.00 1.80
N ALA A 204 -14.51 11.07 0.78
CA ALA A 204 -14.76 10.45 -0.51
C ALA A 204 -14.50 8.94 -0.47
N LYS A 205 -15.10 8.17 -1.40
CA LYS A 205 -14.88 6.71 -1.48
C LYS A 205 -13.38 6.37 -1.52
N GLU A 206 -12.63 7.12 -2.32
CA GLU A 206 -11.17 7.10 -2.35
C GLU A 206 -10.62 8.30 -1.59
N ARG A 207 -9.75 8.03 -0.61
CA ARG A 207 -9.18 9.05 0.27
C ARG A 207 -8.09 9.86 -0.41
N ILE A 208 -7.31 9.23 -1.27
CA ILE A 208 -6.18 9.90 -1.91
C ILE A 208 -6.32 9.87 -3.43
N LEU A 209 -6.00 11.00 -4.05
CA LEU A 209 -5.82 11.12 -5.48
C LEU A 209 -4.45 11.73 -5.73
N ILE A 210 -3.63 11.04 -6.53
CA ILE A 210 -2.33 11.55 -6.92
C ILE A 210 -2.53 12.35 -8.21
N ARG A 211 -1.97 13.55 -8.26
CA ARG A 211 -2.03 14.40 -9.44
C ARG A 211 -0.69 14.32 -10.14
N PRO A 212 -0.59 13.59 -11.25
CA PRO A 212 0.69 13.45 -11.94
C PRO A 212 1.17 14.83 -12.39
N LYS A 213 2.37 15.20 -11.96
CA LYS A 213 3.10 16.31 -12.58
C LYS A 213 3.83 15.74 -13.79
N LYS A 214 3.58 16.31 -14.97
CA LYS A 214 4.40 16.06 -16.15
C LYS A 214 5.80 16.61 -15.89
N SER A 215 6.64 15.84 -15.23
CA SER A 215 8.07 16.13 -15.18
C SER A 215 8.65 15.75 -16.53
N GLU A 216 8.78 16.73 -17.42
CA GLU A 216 9.57 16.57 -18.65
C GLU A 216 11.01 16.18 -18.24
N GLY A 217 11.42 14.94 -18.57
CA GLY A 217 12.83 14.57 -18.65
C GLY A 217 13.62 14.38 -17.35
N SER A 218 12.98 14.16 -16.20
CA SER A 218 13.69 13.63 -15.02
C SER A 218 13.27 12.19 -14.76
N GLU A 219 14.25 11.30 -14.77
CA GLU A 219 14.12 9.95 -14.22
C GLU A 219 13.56 10.10 -12.81
N LYS A 220 12.36 9.55 -12.54
CA LYS A 220 11.81 9.44 -11.20
C LYS A 220 12.59 8.35 -10.45
N GLU A 221 13.89 8.56 -10.26
CA GLU A 221 14.70 7.67 -9.44
C GLU A 221 14.21 7.77 -7.99
N GLY A 222 13.74 6.65 -7.44
CA GLY A 222 13.48 6.50 -6.00
C GLY A 222 12.09 6.88 -5.49
N THR A 223 11.11 7.23 -6.34
CA THR A 223 9.70 7.21 -5.89
C THR A 223 9.22 5.78 -5.77
N GLY A 224 8.70 5.39 -4.62
CA GLY A 224 8.12 4.06 -4.45
C GLY A 224 7.47 3.86 -3.10
N LEU A 225 6.57 2.89 -3.06
CA LEU A 225 5.91 2.39 -1.87
C LEU A 225 6.34 0.95 -1.66
N THR A 226 7.00 0.67 -0.54
CA THR A 226 7.31 -0.71 -0.11
C THR A 226 6.45 -1.09 1.08
N HIS A 227 5.88 -2.28 1.03
CA HIS A 227 5.10 -2.84 2.13
C HIS A 227 5.49 -4.29 2.39
N SER A 228 6.18 -4.55 3.50
CA SER A 228 6.55 -5.90 3.97
C SER A 228 5.90 -6.29 5.30
N GLY A 229 5.26 -5.32 5.97
CA GLY A 229 4.60 -5.51 7.26
C GLY A 229 3.15 -5.99 7.15
N HIS A 230 2.28 -5.44 8.01
CA HIS A 230 0.85 -5.75 8.04
C HIS A 230 -0.02 -4.49 8.01
N ILE A 231 -1.10 -4.53 7.24
CA ILE A 231 -2.16 -3.51 7.21
C ILE A 231 -3.50 -4.19 7.49
N GLU A 232 -4.23 -3.71 8.50
CA GLU A 232 -5.59 -4.12 8.81
C GLU A 232 -6.52 -2.90 8.71
N ALA A 233 -7.55 -2.97 7.87
CA ALA A 233 -8.44 -1.85 7.60
C ALA A 233 -9.86 -2.29 7.19
N ILE A 234 -10.79 -1.33 7.08
CA ILE A 234 -12.00 -1.55 6.26
C ILE A 234 -11.66 -1.40 4.77
N GLN A 235 -10.82 -0.42 4.44
CA GLN A 235 -10.28 -0.22 3.09
C GLN A 235 -8.80 0.16 3.15
N ALA A 236 -8.03 -0.34 2.19
CA ALA A 236 -6.63 -0.01 2.02
C ALA A 236 -6.42 0.62 0.63
N GLU A 237 -5.74 1.75 0.58
CA GLU A 237 -5.41 2.48 -0.64
C GLU A 237 -3.92 2.76 -0.69
N LEU A 238 -3.19 2.01 -1.50
CA LEU A 238 -1.78 2.21 -1.76
C LEU A 238 -1.69 2.76 -3.18
N LYS A 239 -1.31 4.03 -3.30
CA LYS A 239 -1.22 4.70 -4.59
C LYS A 239 0.17 5.31 -4.77
N ALA A 240 0.73 5.18 -5.97
CA ALA A 240 1.99 5.77 -6.35
C ALA A 240 1.92 6.37 -7.77
N ASP A 241 2.54 7.53 -7.98
CA ASP A 241 2.76 8.14 -9.30
C ASP A 241 4.18 7.82 -9.79
N GLY A 242 4.27 6.90 -10.75
CA GLY A 242 5.53 6.39 -11.28
C GLY A 242 5.84 6.85 -12.71
N ASN A 243 6.86 6.23 -13.29
CA ASN A 243 7.03 6.07 -14.74
C ASN A 243 7.19 4.57 -15.00
N ALA A 244 7.07 4.12 -16.26
CA ALA A 244 6.97 2.69 -16.59
C ALA A 244 8.21 1.89 -16.15
N TYR A 245 9.31 2.59 -15.87
CA TYR A 245 10.59 2.05 -15.44
C TYR A 245 10.85 2.23 -13.94
N ALA A 246 9.86 2.66 -13.15
CA ALA A 246 9.97 2.80 -11.70
C ALA A 246 8.99 1.86 -11.00
N MET A 247 9.47 1.19 -9.94
CA MET A 247 8.63 0.40 -9.05
C MET A 247 7.80 1.38 -8.23
N GLY A 248 6.55 1.58 -8.65
CA GLY A 248 5.62 2.45 -7.94
C GLY A 248 5.20 1.80 -6.62
N ILE A 249 4.87 0.52 -6.66
CA ILE A 249 4.43 -0.25 -5.48
C ILE A 249 5.08 -1.63 -5.49
N ASN A 250 5.70 -2.01 -4.37
CA ASN A 250 6.21 -3.35 -4.11
C ASN A 250 5.67 -3.87 -2.77
N THR A 251 4.88 -4.95 -2.82
CA THR A 251 4.24 -5.53 -1.64
C THR A 251 4.67 -6.98 -1.41
N GLU A 252 5.22 -7.25 -0.24
CA GLU A 252 5.53 -8.60 0.29
C GLU A 252 4.75 -8.94 1.56
N GLY A 253 4.16 -7.91 2.19
CA GLY A 253 3.40 -8.03 3.41
C GLY A 253 1.97 -8.52 3.21
N THR A 254 1.18 -8.39 4.27
CA THR A 254 -0.25 -8.73 4.27
C THR A 254 -1.10 -7.48 4.40
N ILE A 255 -2.06 -7.32 3.50
CA ILE A 255 -3.10 -6.29 3.55
C ILE A 255 -4.45 -6.99 3.73
N GLU A 256 -5.12 -6.71 4.83
CA GLU A 256 -6.46 -7.22 5.13
C GLU A 256 -7.46 -6.06 5.16
N ALA A 257 -8.47 -6.14 4.29
CA ALA A 257 -9.58 -5.19 4.20
C ALA A 257 -10.90 -5.94 4.22
N THR A 258 -11.37 -6.35 5.40
CA THR A 258 -12.48 -7.32 5.53
C THR A 258 -13.88 -6.72 5.44
N GLY A 259 -14.00 -5.39 5.37
CA GLY A 259 -15.29 -4.72 5.29
C GLY A 259 -16.17 -4.93 6.53
N VAL A 260 -17.29 -4.22 6.59
CA VAL A 260 -18.38 -4.44 7.55
C VAL A 260 -19.72 -4.22 6.83
N GLU A 261 -20.86 -4.62 7.39
CA GLU A 261 -22.20 -4.57 6.73
C GLU A 261 -22.54 -3.27 5.96
N LYS A 262 -21.93 -2.12 6.30
CA LYS A 262 -22.17 -0.82 5.64
C LYS A 262 -21.11 -0.41 4.61
N ARG A 263 -19.96 -1.08 4.56
CA ARG A 263 -18.83 -0.78 3.67
C ARG A 263 -18.12 -2.07 3.30
N GLU A 264 -18.24 -2.46 2.04
CA GLU A 264 -17.50 -3.58 1.49
C GLU A 264 -15.98 -3.37 1.66
N GLY A 265 -15.28 -4.48 1.90
CA GLY A 265 -13.83 -4.53 1.95
C GLY A 265 -13.24 -4.14 0.61
N ARG A 266 -12.23 -3.25 0.60
CA ARG A 266 -11.56 -2.85 -0.66
C ARG A 266 -10.07 -2.66 -0.46
N ILE A 267 -9.28 -3.26 -1.33
CA ILE A 267 -7.83 -3.01 -1.45
C ILE A 267 -7.56 -2.42 -2.83
N LEU A 268 -6.95 -1.24 -2.88
CA LEU A 268 -6.49 -0.61 -4.10
C LEU A 268 -4.96 -0.51 -4.06
N LEU A 269 -4.28 -1.14 -5.02
CA LEU A 269 -2.86 -0.99 -5.31
C LEU A 269 -2.75 -0.35 -6.69
N ILE A 270 -2.46 0.95 -6.76
CA ILE A 270 -2.46 1.71 -8.01
C ILE A 270 -1.11 2.39 -8.20
N ALA A 271 -0.28 1.83 -9.08
CA ALA A 271 0.98 2.43 -9.52
C ALA A 271 0.77 3.15 -10.86
N GLU A 272 0.13 4.32 -10.85
CA GLU A 272 -0.19 5.05 -12.07
C GLU A 272 1.09 5.37 -12.84
N GLY A 273 1.13 4.92 -14.10
CA GLY A 273 2.27 5.07 -14.97
C GLY A 273 3.51 4.26 -14.59
N GLY A 274 3.48 3.38 -13.57
CA GLY A 274 4.62 2.55 -13.16
C GLY A 274 4.27 1.10 -12.86
N VAL A 275 5.15 0.39 -12.15
CA VAL A 275 4.98 -1.03 -11.85
C VAL A 275 4.27 -1.25 -10.51
N ALA A 276 3.20 -2.05 -10.51
CA ALA A 276 2.58 -2.62 -9.31
C ALA A 276 3.01 -4.08 -9.15
N GLN A 277 3.84 -4.36 -8.15
CA GLN A 277 4.37 -5.69 -7.86
C GLN A 277 3.85 -6.22 -6.52
N VAL A 278 3.46 -7.50 -6.52
CA VAL A 278 3.21 -8.27 -5.29
C VAL A 278 4.07 -9.54 -5.33
N TYR A 279 4.85 -9.77 -4.28
CA TYR A 279 5.80 -10.87 -4.18
C TYR A 279 5.68 -11.54 -2.82
N ASN A 280 5.19 -12.79 -2.76
CA ASN A 280 4.84 -13.48 -1.49
C ASN A 280 3.76 -12.78 -0.63
N GLY A 281 3.19 -11.67 -1.11
CA GLY A 281 2.21 -10.88 -0.36
C GLY A 281 0.82 -11.50 -0.33
N SER A 282 0.03 -11.13 0.66
CA SER A 282 -1.38 -11.55 0.78
C SER A 282 -2.31 -10.34 0.77
N LEU A 283 -3.24 -10.31 -0.17
CA LEU A 283 -4.29 -9.30 -0.31
C LEU A 283 -5.63 -9.94 0.02
N ILE A 284 -6.18 -9.64 1.20
CA ILE A 284 -7.35 -10.33 1.74
C ILE A 284 -8.49 -9.34 1.88
N SER A 285 -9.51 -9.48 1.03
CA SER A 285 -10.80 -8.80 1.11
C SER A 285 -11.93 -9.81 1.26
N LYS A 286 -11.66 -10.90 1.99
CA LYS A 286 -12.60 -11.99 2.26
C LYS A 286 -13.70 -11.53 3.22
N ASN A 287 -14.94 -12.01 3.00
CA ASN A 287 -16.06 -11.76 3.92
C ASN A 287 -16.73 -13.06 4.37
N GLU A 288 -16.71 -13.36 5.66
CA GLU A 288 -17.28 -14.60 6.22
C GLU A 288 -18.80 -14.55 6.47
N GLY A 289 -19.43 -13.39 6.33
CA GLY A 289 -20.88 -13.23 6.54
C GLY A 289 -21.66 -12.99 5.24
N GLU A 290 -21.04 -12.35 4.26
CA GLU A 290 -21.71 -11.85 3.06
C GLU A 290 -20.91 -12.16 1.79
N LYS A 291 -21.05 -11.32 0.76
CA LYS A 291 -20.26 -11.37 -0.45
C LYS A 291 -18.82 -10.89 -0.15
N GLY A 292 -17.85 -11.51 -0.80
CA GLY A 292 -16.45 -11.06 -0.74
C GLY A 292 -16.29 -9.63 -1.27
N GLY A 293 -15.26 -8.94 -0.80
CA GLY A 293 -14.95 -7.57 -1.17
C GLY A 293 -14.22 -7.45 -2.50
N GLU A 294 -13.47 -6.37 -2.66
CA GLU A 294 -12.78 -6.01 -3.89
C GLU A 294 -11.26 -5.87 -3.69
N VAL A 295 -10.48 -6.34 -4.67
CA VAL A 295 -9.05 -6.07 -4.80
C VAL A 295 -8.78 -5.56 -6.21
N GLN A 296 -8.07 -4.43 -6.33
CA GLN A 296 -7.55 -3.92 -7.59
C GLN A 296 -6.03 -3.80 -7.51
N VAL A 297 -5.33 -4.41 -8.47
CA VAL A 297 -3.88 -4.27 -8.66
C VAL A 297 -3.65 -3.72 -10.05
N LEU A 298 -3.33 -2.42 -10.12
CA LEU A 298 -3.30 -1.64 -11.34
C LEU A 298 -1.98 -0.88 -11.47
N GLY A 299 -1.50 -0.74 -12.69
CA GLY A 299 -0.32 0.04 -13.04
C GLY A 299 -0.10 -0.01 -14.54
N ASP A 300 0.99 0.59 -15.02
CA ASP A 300 1.44 0.38 -16.40
C ASP A 300 1.88 -1.07 -16.62
N SER A 301 2.51 -1.67 -15.60
CA SER A 301 2.80 -3.11 -15.56
C SER A 301 2.39 -3.69 -14.21
N VAL A 302 1.86 -4.92 -14.22
CA VAL A 302 1.41 -5.62 -13.01
C VAL A 302 2.03 -7.00 -12.93
N TYR A 303 2.77 -7.26 -11.84
CA TYR A 303 3.49 -8.51 -11.67
C TYR A 303 3.15 -9.15 -10.31
N LEU A 304 2.59 -10.35 -10.35
CA LEU A 304 2.32 -11.19 -9.18
C LEU A 304 3.26 -12.38 -9.20
N PHE A 305 4.09 -12.53 -8.17
CA PHE A 305 5.14 -13.55 -8.10
C PHE A 305 4.95 -14.49 -6.91
N ASN A 306 5.58 -15.67 -7.03
CA ASN A 306 5.68 -16.68 -5.97
C ASN A 306 4.31 -16.99 -5.33
N GLU A 307 4.28 -17.19 -4.00
CA GLU A 307 3.11 -17.58 -3.21
C GLU A 307 2.16 -16.40 -2.93
N THR A 308 2.09 -15.42 -3.85
CA THR A 308 1.15 -14.31 -3.73
C THR A 308 -0.28 -14.83 -3.66
N LYS A 309 -1.03 -14.36 -2.66
CA LYS A 309 -2.44 -14.73 -2.44
C LYS A 309 -3.34 -13.51 -2.59
N ILE A 310 -4.38 -13.62 -3.40
CA ILE A 310 -5.49 -12.67 -3.46
C ILE A 310 -6.76 -13.42 -3.06
N ASP A 311 -7.36 -13.05 -1.94
CA ASP A 311 -8.57 -13.70 -1.40
C ASP A 311 -9.70 -12.69 -1.27
N VAL A 312 -10.61 -12.72 -2.23
CA VAL A 312 -11.86 -11.97 -2.25
C VAL A 312 -13.05 -12.92 -2.16
N SER A 313 -12.88 -14.10 -1.56
CA SER A 313 -13.97 -15.05 -1.36
C SER A 313 -15.01 -14.54 -0.36
N GLY A 314 -16.23 -15.05 -0.44
CA GLY A 314 -17.29 -14.67 0.50
C GLY A 314 -18.25 -15.79 0.81
N LYS A 315 -18.85 -15.78 2.01
CA LYS A 315 -19.83 -16.79 2.42
C LYS A 315 -21.04 -16.87 1.48
N ASN A 316 -21.59 -15.71 1.14
CA ASN A 316 -22.84 -15.57 0.37
C ASN A 316 -22.63 -15.05 -1.06
N GLY A 317 -21.42 -15.22 -1.61
CA GLY A 317 -21.05 -14.77 -2.94
C GLY A 317 -19.57 -14.43 -3.04
N GLY A 318 -18.97 -14.70 -4.20
CA GLY A 318 -17.60 -14.29 -4.48
C GLY A 318 -17.46 -12.78 -4.72
N GLY A 319 -16.30 -12.23 -4.36
CA GLY A 319 -15.93 -10.83 -4.57
C GLY A 319 -15.38 -10.54 -5.96
N VAL A 320 -14.58 -9.46 -6.06
CA VAL A 320 -14.03 -8.97 -7.32
C VAL A 320 -12.51 -8.79 -7.21
N ALA A 321 -11.76 -9.35 -8.14
CA ALA A 321 -10.33 -9.07 -8.31
C ALA A 321 -10.06 -8.52 -9.72
N LEU A 322 -9.54 -7.31 -9.81
CA LEU A 322 -9.14 -6.65 -11.07
C LEU A 322 -7.61 -6.54 -11.11
N ILE A 323 -6.97 -7.28 -11.99
CA ILE A 323 -5.51 -7.33 -12.11
C ILE A 323 -5.13 -6.81 -13.49
N GLY A 324 -4.51 -5.64 -13.53
CA GLY A 324 -4.13 -4.94 -14.75
C GLY A 324 -5.28 -4.33 -15.54
N GLY A 325 -6.54 -4.50 -15.16
CA GLY A 325 -7.67 -3.86 -15.83
C GLY A 325 -9.02 -4.47 -15.45
N ASP A 326 -10.07 -4.00 -16.11
CA ASP A 326 -11.43 -4.57 -16.01
C ASP A 326 -11.84 -5.25 -17.31
N LYS A 327 -13.05 -5.81 -17.33
CA LYS A 327 -13.60 -6.59 -18.44
C LYS A 327 -13.38 -5.92 -19.79
N LYS A 328 -12.69 -6.63 -20.69
CA LYS A 328 -12.30 -6.19 -22.04
C LYS A 328 -11.51 -4.86 -22.10
N GLY A 329 -10.98 -4.38 -20.98
CA GLY A 329 -10.29 -3.10 -20.89
C GLY A 329 -11.17 -1.89 -21.23
N GLN A 330 -12.51 -2.03 -21.15
CA GLN A 330 -13.45 -1.00 -21.61
C GLN A 330 -13.92 -0.05 -20.51
N ASN A 331 -13.57 -0.32 -19.26
CA ASN A 331 -13.95 0.52 -18.13
C ASN A 331 -13.02 1.74 -18.04
N PRO A 332 -13.48 2.97 -18.35
CA PRO A 332 -12.62 4.15 -18.36
C PRO A 332 -12.16 4.58 -16.96
N ASP A 333 -12.80 4.09 -15.90
CA ASP A 333 -12.44 4.39 -14.51
C ASP A 333 -11.34 3.47 -13.97
N ILE A 334 -10.94 2.44 -14.74
CA ILE A 334 -9.93 1.45 -14.35
C ILE A 334 -8.75 1.54 -15.31
N LEU A 335 -7.55 1.67 -14.75
CA LEU A 335 -6.31 1.66 -15.54
C LEU A 335 -6.13 0.29 -16.21
N ASN A 336 -5.72 0.33 -17.48
CA ASN A 336 -5.30 -0.85 -18.21
C ASN A 336 -3.78 -0.91 -18.23
N ALA A 337 -3.23 -2.01 -17.74
CA ALA A 337 -1.81 -2.31 -17.84
C ALA A 337 -1.42 -2.58 -19.29
N SER A 338 -0.19 -2.25 -19.62
CA SER A 338 0.51 -2.75 -20.80
C SER A 338 0.82 -4.24 -20.64
N GLU A 339 1.34 -4.63 -19.47
CA GLU A 339 1.78 -6.00 -19.22
C GLU A 339 1.24 -6.56 -17.90
N VAL A 340 0.83 -7.84 -17.94
CA VAL A 340 0.51 -8.62 -16.74
C VAL A 340 1.30 -9.92 -16.73
N TYR A 341 1.93 -10.22 -15.59
CA TYR A 341 2.53 -11.52 -15.29
C TYR A 341 1.95 -12.09 -14.00
N ILE A 342 1.47 -13.33 -14.06
CA ILE A 342 0.93 -14.08 -12.93
C ILE A 342 1.73 -15.38 -12.79
N GLY A 343 2.56 -15.46 -11.76
CA GLY A 343 3.43 -16.62 -11.50
C GLY A 343 2.67 -17.91 -11.15
N GLN A 344 3.34 -19.05 -11.30
CA GLN A 344 2.74 -20.39 -11.13
C GLN A 344 2.16 -20.65 -9.74
N SER A 345 2.80 -20.11 -8.69
CA SER A 345 2.38 -20.29 -7.31
C SER A 345 1.36 -19.24 -6.84
N VAL A 346 0.96 -18.30 -7.72
CA VAL A 346 -0.02 -17.27 -7.38
C VAL A 346 -1.40 -17.89 -7.28
N ASN A 347 -2.13 -17.52 -6.22
CA ASN A 347 -3.49 -17.98 -5.97
C ASN A 347 -4.46 -16.79 -5.92
N VAL A 348 -5.51 -16.82 -6.73
CA VAL A 348 -6.61 -15.85 -6.68
C VAL A 348 -7.91 -16.58 -6.39
N ASN A 349 -8.54 -16.29 -5.26
CA ASN A 349 -9.81 -16.90 -4.86
C ASN A 349 -10.90 -15.85 -4.72
N ALA A 350 -11.93 -15.98 -5.54
CA ALA A 350 -13.15 -15.19 -5.53
C ALA A 350 -14.37 -16.11 -5.51
N SER A 351 -14.29 -17.26 -4.83
CA SER A 351 -15.39 -18.23 -4.74
C SER A 351 -16.45 -17.82 -3.72
N ALA A 352 -17.68 -18.31 -3.90
CA ALA A 352 -18.68 -18.36 -2.84
C ALA A 352 -18.45 -19.58 -1.95
N LEU A 353 -18.37 -19.39 -0.63
CA LEU A 353 -17.96 -20.43 0.31
C LEU A 353 -19.13 -21.30 0.82
N GLU A 354 -20.35 -20.77 0.84
CA GLU A 354 -21.55 -21.53 1.23
C GLU A 354 -22.67 -21.44 0.20
N GLU A 355 -23.18 -20.25 -0.08
CA GLU A 355 -24.32 -20.03 -0.98
C GLU A 355 -24.05 -18.80 -1.85
N GLY A 356 -24.61 -18.75 -3.05
CA GLY A 356 -24.43 -17.63 -3.96
C GLY A 356 -23.39 -17.88 -5.05
N ASN A 357 -23.30 -16.92 -5.96
CA ASN A 357 -22.51 -17.08 -7.17
C ASN A 357 -21.03 -16.86 -6.90
N GLY A 358 -20.19 -17.54 -7.68
CA GLY A 358 -18.77 -17.21 -7.78
C GLY A 358 -18.56 -15.77 -8.24
N GLY A 359 -17.39 -15.24 -7.92
CA GLY A 359 -17.03 -13.85 -8.13
C GLY A 359 -16.54 -13.53 -9.54
N LYS A 360 -15.85 -12.40 -9.67
CA LYS A 360 -15.25 -11.93 -10.92
C LYS A 360 -13.75 -11.76 -10.75
N VAL A 361 -12.95 -12.37 -11.62
CA VAL A 361 -11.50 -12.16 -11.68
C VAL A 361 -11.11 -11.77 -13.10
N ILE A 362 -10.45 -10.62 -13.25
CA ILE A 362 -9.97 -10.13 -14.55
C ILE A 362 -8.45 -10.02 -14.53
N PHE A 363 -7.81 -10.56 -15.55
CA PHE A 363 -6.41 -10.33 -15.88
C PHE A 363 -6.34 -9.64 -17.24
N TRP A 364 -5.88 -8.39 -17.27
CA TRP A 364 -5.85 -7.57 -18.49
C TRP A 364 -4.46 -6.98 -18.74
N GLY A 365 -3.88 -7.24 -19.92
CA GLY A 365 -2.67 -6.56 -20.37
C GLY A 365 -2.77 -6.17 -21.83
N THR A 366 -2.51 -4.91 -22.17
CA THR A 366 -2.68 -4.39 -23.53
C THR A 366 -1.68 -5.01 -24.51
N GLU A 367 -0.43 -5.19 -24.11
CA GLU A 367 0.62 -5.80 -24.93
C GLU A 367 0.88 -7.26 -24.57
N ALA A 368 0.77 -7.61 -23.29
CA ALA A 368 1.11 -8.93 -22.80
C ALA A 368 0.26 -9.39 -21.62
N ASN A 369 -0.13 -10.66 -21.63
CA ASN A 369 -0.73 -11.34 -20.50
C ASN A 369 -0.17 -12.77 -20.39
N GLN A 370 0.69 -12.97 -19.39
CA GLN A 370 1.29 -14.26 -19.06
C GLN A 370 0.65 -14.79 -17.78
N TYR A 371 -0.27 -15.73 -17.92
CA TYR A 371 -1.04 -16.27 -16.81
C TYR A 371 -0.64 -17.71 -16.51
N TYR A 372 -0.03 -17.94 -15.35
CA TYR A 372 0.42 -19.26 -14.90
C TYR A 372 -0.16 -19.70 -13.56
N GLY A 373 -0.86 -18.81 -12.85
CA GLY A 373 -1.37 -19.05 -11.51
C GLY A 373 -2.62 -19.94 -11.46
N SER A 374 -3.22 -20.02 -10.27
CA SER A 374 -4.49 -20.72 -10.04
C SER A 374 -5.59 -19.73 -9.62
N THR A 375 -6.72 -19.77 -10.32
CA THR A 375 -7.87 -18.90 -10.04
C THR A 375 -9.13 -19.71 -9.76
N TYR A 376 -9.85 -19.33 -8.71
CA TYR A 376 -11.06 -20.00 -8.24
C TYR A 376 -12.21 -18.99 -8.15
N VAL A 377 -13.29 -19.23 -8.89
CA VAL A 377 -14.53 -18.44 -8.87
C VAL A 377 -15.73 -19.38 -8.76
N GLN A 378 -15.67 -20.35 -7.86
CA GLN A 378 -16.69 -21.38 -7.74
C GLN A 378 -18.00 -20.83 -7.14
N GLY A 379 -19.13 -21.39 -7.58
CA GLY A 379 -20.43 -21.19 -6.92
C GLY A 379 -20.50 -21.94 -5.59
N GLY A 380 -21.37 -21.49 -4.68
CA GLY A 380 -21.46 -22.04 -3.33
C GLY A 380 -21.98 -23.48 -3.29
N GLU A 381 -21.50 -24.26 -2.31
CA GLU A 381 -21.89 -25.66 -2.09
C GLU A 381 -23.41 -25.87 -1.89
N LYS A 382 -24.10 -24.86 -1.36
CA LYS A 382 -25.54 -24.89 -1.10
C LYS A 382 -26.38 -24.38 -2.28
N GLY A 383 -25.80 -23.63 -3.20
CA GLY A 383 -26.48 -23.05 -4.36
C GLY A 383 -25.71 -21.86 -4.94
N GLY A 384 -26.04 -21.48 -6.18
CA GLY A 384 -25.39 -20.41 -6.93
C GLY A 384 -24.61 -20.92 -8.14
N ASP A 385 -24.41 -20.04 -9.12
CA ASP A 385 -23.67 -20.32 -10.35
C ASP A 385 -22.18 -20.03 -10.17
N GLY A 386 -21.35 -20.58 -11.06
CA GLY A 386 -19.95 -20.23 -11.15
C GLY A 386 -19.75 -18.79 -11.60
N GLY A 387 -18.62 -18.21 -11.24
CA GLY A 387 -18.27 -16.84 -11.56
C GLY A 387 -17.62 -16.66 -12.94
N LEU A 388 -16.96 -15.53 -13.12
CA LEU A 388 -16.27 -15.16 -14.34
C LEU A 388 -14.77 -15.03 -14.09
N VAL A 389 -13.98 -15.68 -14.95
CA VAL A 389 -12.56 -15.33 -15.15
C VAL A 389 -12.38 -14.80 -16.56
N GLU A 390 -11.65 -13.70 -16.70
CA GLU A 390 -11.19 -13.20 -18.00
C GLU A 390 -9.66 -13.12 -18.01
N ILE A 391 -9.04 -13.65 -19.06
CA ILE A 391 -7.62 -13.49 -19.36
C ILE A 391 -7.54 -12.89 -20.76
N SER A 392 -7.08 -11.65 -20.85
CA SER A 392 -7.14 -10.86 -22.09
C SER A 392 -5.81 -10.21 -22.44
N SER A 393 -5.52 -10.16 -23.74
CA SER A 393 -4.43 -9.35 -24.28
C SER A 393 -4.70 -8.86 -25.70
N LEU A 394 -4.41 -7.58 -25.95
CA LEU A 394 -4.47 -7.03 -27.32
C LEU A 394 -3.17 -7.26 -28.11
N GLY A 395 -2.06 -7.54 -27.44
CA GLY A 395 -0.77 -7.78 -28.04
C GLY A 395 -0.53 -9.24 -28.39
N SER A 396 0.63 -9.50 -29.02
CA SER A 396 1.06 -10.82 -29.48
C SER A 396 1.61 -11.72 -28.39
N ARG A 397 1.67 -11.27 -27.13
CA ARG A 397 2.17 -12.03 -25.98
C ARG A 397 1.00 -12.49 -25.11
N PHE A 398 0.29 -13.53 -25.55
CA PHE A 398 -0.82 -14.11 -24.80
C PHE A 398 -0.50 -15.56 -24.43
N ASP A 399 -0.39 -15.87 -23.13
CA ASP A 399 0.07 -17.16 -22.63
C ASP A 399 -0.71 -17.66 -21.40
N PRO A 400 -1.95 -18.17 -21.58
CA PRO A 400 -2.79 -18.66 -20.50
C PRO A 400 -2.51 -20.14 -20.19
N LYS A 401 -1.52 -20.45 -19.34
CA LYS A 401 -1.19 -21.85 -18.95
C LYS A 401 -1.52 -22.20 -17.50
N GLY A 402 -2.16 -21.30 -16.77
CA GLY A 402 -2.53 -21.55 -15.38
C GLY A 402 -3.72 -22.51 -15.23
N TYR A 403 -4.29 -22.54 -14.02
CA TYR A 403 -5.48 -23.30 -13.69
C TYR A 403 -6.64 -22.35 -13.40
N VAL A 404 -7.85 -22.67 -13.87
CA VAL A 404 -9.06 -21.91 -13.59
C VAL A 404 -10.20 -22.86 -13.23
N ASN A 405 -10.87 -22.59 -12.11
CA ASN A 405 -12.04 -23.34 -11.68
C ASN A 405 -13.24 -22.41 -11.50
N THR A 406 -14.24 -22.59 -12.36
CA THR A 406 -15.51 -21.87 -12.33
C THR A 406 -16.69 -22.81 -12.03
N MET A 407 -16.43 -24.02 -11.53
CA MET A 407 -17.49 -25.00 -11.26
C MET A 407 -18.48 -24.51 -10.19
N ALA A 408 -19.72 -24.96 -10.31
CA ALA A 408 -20.75 -24.76 -9.31
C ALA A 408 -21.45 -26.09 -9.02
N PRO A 409 -21.35 -26.64 -7.80
CA PRO A 409 -21.92 -27.96 -7.47
C PRO A 409 -23.42 -28.08 -7.72
N LYS A 410 -24.16 -26.96 -7.59
CA LYS A 410 -25.62 -26.90 -7.71
C LYS A 410 -26.13 -25.86 -8.71
N GLY A 411 -25.23 -25.22 -9.44
CA GLY A 411 -25.54 -24.19 -10.42
C GLY A 411 -24.93 -24.50 -11.78
N LYS A 412 -24.92 -23.50 -12.64
CA LYS A 412 -24.21 -23.55 -13.91
C LYS A 412 -22.73 -23.31 -13.66
N THR A 413 -21.87 -24.08 -14.33
CA THR A 413 -20.45 -23.74 -14.43
C THR A 413 -20.31 -22.34 -15.03
N GLY A 414 -19.45 -21.52 -14.43
CA GLY A 414 -19.18 -20.16 -14.87
C GLY A 414 -18.22 -20.10 -16.04
N ASP A 415 -17.93 -18.89 -16.49
CA ASP A 415 -17.19 -18.66 -17.73
C ASP A 415 -15.71 -18.41 -17.48
N LEU A 416 -14.86 -19.02 -18.31
CA LEU A 416 -13.50 -18.57 -18.57
C LEU A 416 -13.47 -17.93 -19.97
N LEU A 417 -13.28 -16.62 -20.02
CA LEU A 417 -13.08 -15.87 -21.25
C LEU A 417 -11.58 -15.72 -21.53
N LEU A 418 -11.13 -16.29 -22.64
CA LEU A 418 -9.83 -16.04 -23.25
C LEU A 418 -10.03 -15.05 -24.40
N ASP A 419 -9.55 -13.82 -24.26
CA ASP A 419 -9.78 -12.75 -25.24
C ASP A 419 -8.46 -12.19 -25.80
N PRO A 420 -7.78 -12.94 -26.70
CA PRO A 420 -6.62 -12.46 -27.45
C PRO A 420 -7.04 -11.78 -28.76
N VAL A 421 -6.22 -10.87 -29.28
CA VAL A 421 -6.41 -10.38 -30.68
C VAL A 421 -6.17 -11.50 -31.70
N THR A 422 -5.18 -12.36 -31.52
CA THR A 422 -4.96 -13.50 -32.43
C THR A 422 -4.38 -14.68 -31.66
N VAL A 423 -4.86 -15.88 -31.95
CA VAL A 423 -4.41 -17.11 -31.29
C VAL A 423 -4.44 -18.30 -32.24
N THR A 424 -3.43 -19.16 -32.12
CA THR A 424 -3.40 -20.49 -32.71
C THR A 424 -3.71 -21.52 -31.63
N ILE A 425 -4.57 -22.49 -31.92
CA ILE A 425 -4.84 -23.64 -31.08
C ILE A 425 -4.29 -24.86 -31.81
N SER A 426 -3.28 -25.54 -31.26
CA SER A 426 -2.65 -26.67 -31.97
C SER A 426 -2.08 -27.73 -31.04
N THR A 427 -1.45 -28.76 -31.60
CA THR A 427 -0.70 -29.76 -30.82
C THR A 427 0.74 -29.34 -30.54
N ASN A 428 1.18 -28.19 -31.06
CA ASN A 428 2.50 -27.65 -30.76
C ASN A 428 2.59 -27.16 -29.31
N PRO A 429 3.81 -27.11 -28.73
CA PRO A 429 4.05 -26.45 -27.46
C PRO A 429 3.42 -25.07 -27.37
N ASP A 430 2.83 -24.77 -26.23
CA ASP A 430 2.40 -23.41 -25.91
C ASP A 430 3.55 -22.41 -26.11
N SER A 431 3.22 -21.17 -26.44
CA SER A 431 4.22 -20.09 -26.57
C SER A 431 4.95 -19.88 -25.25
N ASN A 432 6.28 -19.89 -25.22
CA ASN A 432 7.05 -19.60 -24.00
C ASN A 432 7.65 -18.20 -24.11
N TYR A 433 7.20 -17.31 -23.23
CA TYR A 433 7.76 -15.97 -23.08
C TYR A 433 8.71 -15.94 -21.88
N THR A 434 9.62 -14.96 -21.87
CA THR A 434 10.54 -14.78 -20.74
C THR A 434 9.80 -14.32 -19.50
N THR A 435 10.03 -14.99 -18.38
CA THR A 435 9.54 -14.53 -17.07
C THR A 435 10.25 -13.22 -16.69
N PRO A 436 9.53 -12.17 -16.27
CA PRO A 436 10.18 -10.99 -15.72
C PRO A 436 10.93 -11.35 -14.42
N PRO A 437 12.12 -10.78 -14.16
CA PRO A 437 12.79 -10.98 -12.89
C PRO A 437 11.98 -10.29 -11.77
N PRO A 438 11.84 -10.92 -10.59
CA PRO A 438 11.28 -10.23 -9.43
C PRO A 438 12.12 -9.02 -9.05
N TYR A 439 11.46 -7.93 -8.62
CA TYR A 439 12.09 -6.68 -8.18
C TYR A 439 12.86 -5.91 -9.26
N ASP A 440 12.81 -6.37 -10.51
CA ASP A 440 13.42 -5.69 -11.64
C ASP A 440 12.36 -4.96 -12.47
N LEU A 441 12.77 -3.81 -12.99
CA LEU A 441 11.93 -2.81 -13.64
C LEU A 441 11.71 -3.08 -15.12
N ALA A 442 12.42 -4.06 -15.69
CA ALA A 442 12.40 -4.30 -17.11
C ALA A 442 12.04 -5.75 -17.43
N PHE A 443 10.92 -5.92 -18.12
CA PHE A 443 10.75 -7.03 -19.02
C PHE A 443 11.82 -6.92 -20.12
N THR A 444 12.88 -7.72 -20.07
CA THR A 444 13.70 -7.90 -21.29
C THR A 444 12.83 -8.61 -22.31
N GLN A 445 12.45 -7.93 -23.40
CA GLN A 445 11.67 -8.51 -24.49
C GLN A 445 12.38 -9.76 -25.05
N GLY A 446 11.99 -10.93 -24.55
CA GLY A 446 12.39 -12.23 -25.05
C GLY A 446 11.15 -13.03 -25.47
N GLY A 447 11.03 -13.29 -26.77
CA GLY A 447 9.98 -14.13 -27.34
C GLY A 447 9.14 -13.40 -28.38
N SER A 448 9.49 -13.57 -29.66
CA SER A 448 8.72 -13.08 -30.82
C SER A 448 7.90 -14.22 -31.46
N GLY A 449 7.12 -14.92 -30.65
CA GLY A 449 6.24 -16.00 -31.12
C GLY A 449 4.79 -15.54 -31.22
N ALA A 450 4.07 -16.00 -32.25
CA ALA A 450 2.62 -15.91 -32.24
C ALA A 450 2.05 -16.69 -31.05
N SER A 451 1.00 -16.20 -30.41
CA SER A 451 0.32 -16.90 -29.31
C SER A 451 -0.21 -18.26 -29.77
N ASN A 452 0.27 -19.34 -29.15
CA ASN A 452 -0.21 -20.70 -29.35
C ASN A 452 -0.71 -21.26 -28.02
N ILE A 453 -1.94 -21.77 -28.02
CA ILE A 453 -2.53 -22.57 -26.95
C ILE A 453 -2.50 -24.03 -27.39
N MET A 454 -1.77 -24.86 -26.66
CA MET A 454 -1.75 -26.29 -26.83
C MET A 454 -3.14 -26.84 -26.51
N THR A 455 -3.63 -27.73 -27.36
CA THR A 455 -4.90 -28.44 -27.18
C THR A 455 -5.04 -29.11 -25.82
N SER A 456 -3.94 -29.63 -25.24
CA SER A 456 -3.98 -30.23 -23.89
C SER A 456 -4.20 -29.20 -22.77
N SER A 457 -3.61 -28.01 -22.89
CA SER A 457 -3.83 -26.89 -21.97
C SER A 457 -5.29 -26.43 -22.02
N LEU A 458 -5.87 -26.33 -23.23
CA LEU A 458 -7.29 -26.01 -23.41
C LEU A 458 -8.22 -27.09 -22.82
N ILE A 459 -7.90 -28.38 -23.00
CA ILE A 459 -8.63 -29.49 -22.35
C ILE A 459 -8.56 -29.37 -20.83
N GLY A 460 -7.42 -28.92 -20.28
CA GLY A 460 -7.27 -28.63 -18.85
C GLY A 460 -8.28 -27.59 -18.35
N PHE A 461 -8.46 -26.48 -19.07
CA PHE A 461 -9.49 -25.48 -18.73
C PHE A 461 -10.92 -26.02 -18.86
N LEU A 462 -11.21 -26.78 -19.92
CA LEU A 462 -12.53 -27.36 -20.17
C LEU A 462 -12.95 -28.38 -19.10
N ALA A 463 -12.00 -28.94 -18.35
CA ALA A 463 -12.30 -29.86 -17.26
C ALA A 463 -12.94 -29.17 -16.04
N SER A 464 -12.79 -27.86 -15.89
CA SER A 464 -13.24 -27.10 -14.70
C SER A 464 -13.92 -25.77 -15.02
N SER A 465 -14.14 -25.44 -16.29
CA SER A 465 -14.75 -24.17 -16.71
C SER A 465 -15.56 -24.27 -18.01
N ASN A 466 -16.51 -23.35 -18.22
CA ASN A 466 -17.08 -23.08 -19.54
C ASN A 466 -16.14 -22.14 -20.30
N VAL A 467 -15.36 -22.68 -21.25
CA VAL A 467 -14.31 -21.91 -21.93
C VAL A 467 -14.84 -21.21 -23.18
N ILE A 468 -14.63 -19.90 -23.26
CA ILE A 468 -14.96 -19.04 -24.39
C ILE A 468 -13.66 -18.45 -24.92
N VAL A 469 -13.32 -18.74 -26.18
CA VAL A 469 -12.22 -18.07 -26.88
C VAL A 469 -12.82 -17.02 -27.80
N ASP A 470 -12.57 -15.75 -27.50
CA ASP A 470 -13.12 -14.61 -28.22
C ASP A 470 -11.99 -13.78 -28.82
N ALA A 471 -11.79 -13.85 -30.14
CA ALA A 471 -10.77 -13.05 -30.84
C ALA A 471 -11.38 -11.89 -31.63
N THR A 472 -12.46 -11.28 -31.10
CA THR A 472 -13.18 -10.21 -31.80
C THR A 472 -12.62 -8.80 -31.54
N GLN A 473 -11.69 -8.64 -30.59
CA GLN A 473 -11.09 -7.35 -30.32
C GLN A 473 -10.18 -6.89 -31.46
N THR A 474 -10.21 -5.58 -31.73
CA THR A 474 -9.38 -4.94 -32.76
C THR A 474 -8.47 -3.90 -32.11
N LEU A 475 -7.21 -3.84 -32.56
CA LEU A 475 -6.27 -2.80 -32.13
C LEU A 475 -6.76 -1.43 -32.63
N ALA A 476 -6.86 -0.45 -31.74
CA ALA A 476 -7.28 0.92 -32.10
C ALA A 476 -6.28 1.62 -33.06
N THR A 477 -5.03 1.17 -33.12
CA THR A 477 -3.95 1.79 -33.91
C THR A 477 -3.10 0.73 -34.64
N GLY A 478 -3.61 0.20 -35.75
CA GLY A 478 -2.87 -0.68 -36.67
C GLY A 478 -3.67 -0.98 -37.94
N PRO A 479 -3.05 -1.49 -39.04
CA PRO A 479 -3.81 -1.95 -40.20
C PRO A 479 -4.80 -2.99 -39.72
N GLN A 480 -6.08 -2.81 -40.05
CA GLN A 480 -7.16 -3.69 -39.62
C GLN A 480 -6.93 -5.13 -40.11
N GLY A 481 -6.25 -5.92 -39.28
CA GLY A 481 -6.40 -7.36 -39.27
C GLY A 481 -7.55 -7.67 -38.34
N ASN A 482 -8.62 -8.25 -38.85
CA ASN A 482 -9.59 -8.92 -37.98
C ASN A 482 -8.81 -9.92 -37.12
N GLY A 483 -9.03 -9.90 -35.82
CA GLY A 483 -8.50 -10.95 -34.96
C GLY A 483 -8.87 -12.34 -35.51
N SER A 484 -7.99 -13.32 -35.33
CA SER A 484 -8.17 -14.64 -35.92
C SER A 484 -7.90 -15.76 -34.92
N ILE A 485 -8.72 -16.81 -35.03
CA ILE A 485 -8.52 -18.09 -34.35
C ILE A 485 -8.12 -19.09 -35.43
N THR A 486 -6.93 -19.66 -35.33
CA THR A 486 -6.46 -20.76 -36.19
C THR A 486 -6.48 -22.05 -35.36
N VAL A 487 -7.08 -23.13 -35.87
CA VAL A 487 -7.18 -24.45 -35.21
C VAL A 487 -6.55 -25.53 -36.07
#